data_AF-A0A831R2Z9-F1
#
_entry.id   AF-A0A831R2Z9-F1
#
_cell.length_a   1.000
_cell.length_b   1.000
_cell.length_c   1.000
_cell.angle_alpha   90.00
_cell.angle_beta   90.00
_cell.angle_gamma   90.00
#
_symmetry.space_group_name_H-M   'P 1'
#
loop_
_entity.id
_entity.type
_entity.pdbx_description
1 polymer ?
#
loop_
_entity_poly.entity_id
_entity_poly.type
_entity_poly.pdbx_seq_one_letter_code
_entity_poly.pdbx_strand_id
1 'polypeptide(L)'
;MSFPCSWTHPPRQPEALFFERAAQRQSGLTKPTGSLGRLETVAIQLAGLQGTDEPTLDHIQISVFVGDHGICEEGISAYPQAVTAQMIANFANGGAAISVLAKSLGARLEVVNLGTVSDVAPGLTNVVDARIAPSTRNFAVTDAMTIEQVGSALNHGDAAAERAASSGCQLFIGG
;
A
#
# COMPACT_ATOMS: atom_id res chain seq x y z
N MET A 1 22.55 -10.46 8.96
CA MET A 1 21.63 -10.59 7.80
C MET A 1 21.39 -9.21 7.23
N SER A 2 21.19 -9.08 5.92
CA SER A 2 20.98 -7.79 5.27
C SER A 2 19.50 -7.64 4.93
N PHE A 3 18.93 -6.46 5.20
CA PHE A 3 17.61 -6.10 4.72
C PHE A 3 17.56 -6.10 3.18
N PRO A 4 16.37 -6.14 2.57
CA PRO A 4 16.29 -6.17 1.11
C PRO A 4 16.95 -4.93 0.49
N CYS A 5 17.49 -5.08 -0.73
CA CYS A 5 18.25 -4.02 -1.39
C CYS A 5 17.42 -2.74 -1.57
N SER A 6 16.13 -2.89 -1.90
CA SER A 6 15.09 -1.85 -1.97
C SER A 6 14.99 -0.98 -0.72
N TRP A 7 15.36 -1.50 0.46
CA TRP A 7 15.32 -0.79 1.74
C TRP A 7 16.66 -0.19 2.16
N THR A 8 17.75 -0.58 1.48
CA THR A 8 19.12 -0.19 1.83
C THR A 8 19.79 0.66 0.76
N HIS A 9 19.20 0.72 -0.44
CA HIS A 9 19.67 1.51 -1.56
C HIS A 9 18.56 2.46 -2.03
N PRO A 10 18.89 3.71 -2.39
CA PRO A 10 17.89 4.65 -2.87
C PRO A 10 17.27 4.14 -4.18
N PRO A 11 15.95 4.36 -4.38
CA PRO A 11 15.33 4.03 -5.66
C PRO A 11 15.87 4.92 -6.77
N ARG A 12 15.70 4.46 -8.02
CA ARG A 12 15.98 5.28 -9.21
C ARG A 12 15.22 6.60 -9.09
N GLN A 13 15.93 7.70 -9.33
CA GLN A 13 15.31 9.02 -9.34
C GLN A 13 14.50 9.22 -10.63
N PRO A 14 13.30 9.81 -10.54
CA PRO A 14 12.54 10.27 -11.69
C PRO A 14 13.35 11.19 -12.61
N GLU A 15 13.12 11.09 -13.92
CA GLU A 15 13.82 11.94 -14.90
C GLU A 15 13.19 13.34 -14.96
N ALA A 16 14.00 14.38 -14.73
CA ALA A 16 13.55 15.77 -14.66
C ALA A 16 12.78 16.22 -15.92
N LEU A 17 13.15 15.70 -17.09
CA LEU A 17 12.54 15.99 -18.38
C LEU A 17 11.01 15.84 -18.37
N PHE A 18 10.47 14.80 -17.71
CA PHE A 18 9.03 14.55 -17.72
C PHE A 18 8.27 15.59 -16.88
N PHE A 19 8.85 16.05 -15.76
CA PHE A 19 8.28 17.16 -14.99
C PHE A 19 8.27 18.46 -15.81
N GLU A 20 9.37 18.75 -16.50
CA GLU A 20 9.53 19.96 -17.32
C GLU A 20 8.55 19.98 -18.49
N ARG A 21 8.44 18.87 -19.23
CA ARG A 21 7.51 18.73 -20.35
C ARG A 21 6.05 18.83 -19.90
N ALA A 22 5.70 18.19 -18.80
CA ALA A 22 4.35 18.29 -18.24
C ALA A 22 4.02 19.72 -17.79
N ALA A 23 4.98 20.44 -17.18
CA ALA A 23 4.81 21.83 -16.78
C ALA A 23 4.65 22.77 -18.01
N GLN A 24 5.43 22.53 -19.06
CA GLN A 24 5.30 23.27 -20.32
C GLN A 24 3.93 23.03 -20.96
N ARG A 25 3.48 21.77 -21.01
CA ARG A 25 2.15 21.41 -21.51
C ARG A 25 1.05 22.11 -20.71
N GLN A 26 1.08 22.02 -19.37
CA GLN A 26 0.09 22.67 -18.50
C GLN A 26 -0.01 24.18 -18.72
N SER A 27 1.12 24.83 -19.02
CA SER A 27 1.18 26.27 -19.30
C SER A 27 0.60 26.65 -20.68
N GLY A 28 0.56 25.71 -21.64
CA GLY A 28 0.05 25.93 -23.00
C GLY A 28 -1.42 25.52 -23.21
N LEU A 29 -2.09 24.94 -22.21
CA LEU A 29 -3.49 24.55 -22.31
C LEU A 29 -4.41 25.77 -22.33
N THR A 30 -5.59 25.64 -22.95
CA THR A 30 -6.63 26.70 -23.02
C THR A 30 -7.32 26.90 -21.67
N LYS A 31 -6.58 27.42 -20.70
CA LYS A 31 -7.03 27.79 -19.35
C LYS A 31 -6.20 28.97 -18.83
N PRO A 32 -6.73 29.84 -17.96
CA PRO A 32 -5.88 30.81 -17.27
C PRO A 32 -4.80 30.08 -16.46
N THR A 33 -3.56 30.60 -16.47
CA THR A 33 -2.43 30.01 -15.74
C THR A 33 -2.77 29.81 -14.26
N GLY A 34 -2.59 28.59 -13.75
CA GLY A 34 -2.84 28.25 -12.35
C GLY A 34 -4.32 28.10 -11.96
N SER A 35 -5.27 28.26 -12.89
CA SER A 35 -6.71 28.20 -12.59
C SER A 35 -7.20 26.85 -12.06
N LEU A 36 -6.48 25.75 -12.32
CA LEU A 36 -6.81 24.42 -11.77
C LEU A 36 -6.06 24.10 -10.47
N GLY A 37 -5.21 25.02 -9.99
CA GLY A 37 -4.49 24.92 -8.72
C GLY A 37 -3.75 23.59 -8.57
N ARG A 38 -4.08 22.83 -7.53
CA ARG A 38 -3.42 21.55 -7.19
C ARG A 38 -3.51 20.50 -8.29
N LEU A 39 -4.54 20.54 -9.14
CA LEU A 39 -4.67 19.56 -10.24
C LEU A 39 -3.53 19.69 -11.24
N GLU A 40 -3.00 20.91 -11.46
CA GLU A 40 -1.85 21.11 -12.35
C GLU A 40 -0.59 20.48 -11.74
N THR A 41 -0.36 20.73 -10.46
CA THR A 41 0.80 20.18 -9.74
C THR A 41 0.76 18.65 -9.65
N VAL A 42 -0.42 18.06 -9.39
CA VAL A 42 -0.59 16.60 -9.34
C VAL A 42 -0.31 15.98 -10.70
N ALA A 43 -0.81 16.56 -11.79
CA ALA A 43 -0.53 16.07 -13.13
C ALA A 43 0.98 16.09 -13.45
N ILE A 44 1.69 17.18 -13.08
CA ILE A 44 3.15 17.27 -13.28
C ILE A 44 3.90 16.24 -12.44
N GLN A 45 3.48 16.02 -11.18
CA GLN A 45 4.09 15.00 -10.32
C GLN A 45 3.89 13.58 -10.89
N LEU A 46 2.69 13.25 -11.33
CA LEU A 46 2.40 11.95 -11.93
C LEU A 46 3.21 11.73 -13.21
N ALA A 47 3.32 12.76 -14.07
CA ALA A 47 4.12 12.69 -15.29
C ALA A 47 5.58 12.32 -14.98
N GLY A 48 6.17 13.00 -14.00
CA GLY A 48 7.54 12.72 -13.56
C GLY A 48 7.73 11.33 -12.96
N LEU A 49 6.83 10.92 -12.06
CA LEU A 49 6.91 9.62 -11.39
C LEU A 49 6.63 8.43 -12.33
N GLN A 50 5.74 8.60 -13.30
CA GLN A 50 5.40 7.57 -14.30
C GLN A 50 6.33 7.59 -15.51
N GLY A 51 7.16 8.63 -15.66
CA GLY A 51 8.06 8.76 -16.80
C GLY A 51 7.32 8.95 -18.13
N THR A 52 6.26 9.76 -18.15
CA THR A 52 5.44 10.02 -19.34
C THR A 52 4.94 11.47 -19.36
N ASP A 53 4.76 12.03 -20.55
CA ASP A 53 4.23 13.39 -20.75
C ASP A 53 2.69 13.46 -20.53
N GLU A 54 2.01 12.31 -20.59
CA GLU A 54 0.55 12.16 -20.42
C GLU A 54 0.26 11.06 -19.37
N PRO A 55 0.34 11.39 -18.07
CA PRO A 55 0.11 10.41 -17.00
C PRO A 55 -1.35 10.00 -16.90
N THR A 56 -1.58 8.75 -16.49
CA THR A 56 -2.92 8.17 -16.29
C THR A 56 -3.00 7.40 -14.97
N LEU A 57 -4.22 7.11 -14.52
CA LEU A 57 -4.50 6.37 -13.28
C LEU A 57 -5.59 5.32 -13.51
N ASP A 58 -5.52 4.64 -14.66
CA ASP A 58 -6.45 3.58 -15.06
C ASP A 58 -6.15 2.26 -14.32
N HIS A 59 -4.91 2.08 -13.86
CA HIS A 59 -4.45 0.87 -13.17
C HIS A 59 -3.93 1.20 -11.77
N ILE A 60 -4.83 1.18 -10.78
CA ILE A 60 -4.51 1.46 -9.37
C ILE A 60 -4.50 0.15 -8.57
N GLN A 61 -3.47 -0.03 -7.75
CA GLN A 61 -3.38 -1.14 -6.79
C GLN A 61 -3.44 -0.60 -5.36
N ILE A 62 -4.35 -1.13 -4.55
CA ILE A 62 -4.44 -0.90 -3.11
C ILE A 62 -4.04 -2.20 -2.41
N SER A 63 -3.10 -2.14 -1.48
CA SER A 63 -2.67 -3.27 -0.66
C SER A 63 -2.81 -2.93 0.82
N VAL A 64 -3.64 -3.68 1.53
CA VAL A 64 -3.86 -3.51 2.97
C VAL A 64 -3.06 -4.57 3.73
N PHE A 65 -2.12 -4.17 4.56
CA PHE A 65 -1.29 -5.05 5.36
C PHE A 65 -1.89 -5.22 6.75
N VAL A 66 -2.18 -6.46 7.15
CA VAL A 66 -2.90 -6.74 8.39
C VAL A 66 -2.00 -7.47 9.38
N GLY A 67 -1.98 -6.98 10.61
CA GLY A 67 -1.22 -7.52 11.72
C GLY A 67 -1.88 -7.23 13.07
N ASP A 68 -1.96 -8.22 13.95
CA ASP A 68 -2.32 -8.07 15.35
C ASP A 68 -1.09 -7.65 16.17
N HIS A 69 -1.34 -6.85 17.21
CA HIS A 69 -0.28 -6.27 18.03
C HIS A 69 -0.38 -6.69 19.49
N GLY A 70 0.69 -7.25 20.05
CA GLY A 70 0.73 -7.71 21.45
C GLY A 70 0.51 -6.61 22.49
N ILE A 71 0.75 -5.34 22.15
CA ILE A 71 0.45 -4.20 23.04
C ILE A 71 -1.04 -4.12 23.44
N CYS A 72 -1.94 -4.78 22.71
CA CYS A 72 -3.35 -4.85 23.10
C CYS A 72 -3.58 -5.50 24.48
N GLU A 73 -2.61 -6.27 25.00
CA GLU A 73 -2.63 -6.80 26.38
C GLU A 73 -2.72 -5.70 27.44
N GLU A 74 -2.27 -4.49 27.14
CA GLU A 74 -2.33 -3.32 28.02
C GLU A 74 -3.72 -2.66 28.06
N GLY A 75 -4.74 -3.25 27.42
CA GLY A 75 -6.11 -2.74 27.45
C GLY A 75 -6.32 -1.42 26.68
N ILE A 76 -5.43 -1.12 25.74
CA ILE A 76 -5.43 0.15 24.96
C ILE A 76 -6.33 0.12 23.72
N SER A 77 -6.85 -1.05 23.33
CA SER A 77 -7.63 -1.23 22.11
C SER A 77 -9.12 -1.11 22.35
N ALA A 78 -9.81 -0.38 21.48
CA ALA A 78 -11.27 -0.23 21.51
C ALA A 78 -12.02 -1.53 21.12
N TYR A 79 -11.35 -2.46 20.44
CA TYR A 79 -11.92 -3.71 19.94
C TYR A 79 -11.02 -4.90 20.27
N PRO A 80 -11.59 -6.11 20.46
CA PRO A 80 -10.80 -7.34 20.62
C PRO A 80 -9.97 -7.66 19.37
N GLN A 81 -8.81 -8.30 19.54
CA GLN A 81 -7.94 -8.72 18.42
C GLN A 81 -8.63 -9.68 17.43
N ALA A 82 -9.62 -10.47 17.88
CA ALA A 82 -10.41 -11.34 16.99
C ALA A 82 -11.13 -10.58 15.86
N VAL A 83 -11.34 -9.27 16.01
CA VAL A 83 -11.95 -8.41 14.98
C VAL A 83 -11.06 -8.28 13.75
N THR A 84 -9.73 -8.40 13.91
CA THR A 84 -8.77 -8.29 12.80
C THR A 84 -9.03 -9.35 11.71
N ALA A 85 -9.21 -10.62 12.09
CA ALA A 85 -9.52 -11.69 11.14
C ALA A 85 -10.91 -11.52 10.49
N GLN A 86 -11.88 -10.99 11.25
CA GLN A 86 -13.20 -10.66 10.71
C GLN A 86 -13.12 -9.54 9.67
N MET A 87 -12.27 -8.54 9.90
CA MET A 87 -12.03 -7.45 8.96
C MET A 87 -11.38 -7.93 7.68
N ILE A 88 -10.46 -8.91 7.73
CA ILE A 88 -9.91 -9.55 6.51
C ILE A 88 -11.04 -10.13 5.64
N ALA A 89 -11.97 -10.88 6.25
CA ALA A 89 -13.12 -11.39 5.53
C ALA A 89 -14.04 -10.26 5.01
N ASN A 90 -14.20 -9.17 5.77
CA ASN A 90 -14.98 -8.01 5.34
C ASN A 90 -14.36 -7.29 4.14
N PHE A 91 -13.03 -7.11 4.13
CA PHE A 91 -12.29 -6.55 2.99
C PHE A 91 -12.47 -7.43 1.74
N ALA A 92 -12.29 -8.75 1.92
CA ALA A 92 -12.37 -9.74 0.84
C ALA A 92 -13.75 -9.80 0.20
N ASN A 93 -14.81 -9.71 1.01
CA ASN A 93 -16.20 -9.74 0.55
C ASN A 93 -16.73 -8.38 0.09
N GLY A 94 -15.91 -7.33 0.12
CA GLY A 94 -16.29 -6.02 -0.40
C GLY A 94 -17.10 -5.13 0.55
N GLY A 95 -17.22 -5.51 1.83
CA GLY A 95 -18.08 -4.80 2.80
C GLY A 95 -17.40 -3.67 3.58
N ALA A 96 -16.07 -3.54 3.47
CA ALA A 96 -15.33 -2.46 4.11
C ALA A 96 -15.33 -1.16 3.28
N ALA A 97 -15.15 -0.01 3.95
CA ALA A 97 -15.09 1.29 3.28
C ALA A 97 -14.03 1.35 2.17
N ILE A 98 -12.83 0.80 2.42
CA ILE A 98 -11.77 0.74 1.40
C ILE A 98 -12.16 -0.14 0.20
N SER A 99 -12.91 -1.22 0.42
CA SER A 99 -13.39 -2.07 -0.66
C SER A 99 -14.40 -1.35 -1.55
N VAL A 100 -15.29 -0.54 -0.95
CA VAL A 100 -16.25 0.29 -1.70
C VAL A 100 -15.51 1.37 -2.50
N LEU A 101 -14.53 2.05 -1.89
CA LEU A 101 -13.72 3.06 -2.57
C LEU A 101 -12.88 2.47 -3.71
N ALA A 102 -12.25 1.31 -3.48
CA ALA A 102 -11.49 0.60 -4.50
C ALA A 102 -12.38 0.28 -5.71
N LYS A 103 -13.58 -0.27 -5.46
CA LYS A 103 -14.56 -0.54 -6.51
C LYS A 103 -14.98 0.72 -7.26
N SER A 104 -15.24 1.83 -6.55
CA SER A 104 -15.62 3.11 -7.16
C SER A 104 -14.52 3.69 -8.05
N LEU A 105 -13.25 3.41 -7.76
CA LEU A 105 -12.09 3.87 -8.52
C LEU A 105 -11.64 2.87 -9.59
N GLY A 106 -12.27 1.69 -9.69
CA GLY A 106 -11.76 0.59 -10.52
C GLY A 106 -10.41 0.04 -10.06
N ALA A 107 -10.01 0.33 -8.81
CA ALA A 107 -8.75 -0.10 -8.25
C ALA A 107 -8.81 -1.57 -7.82
N ARG A 108 -7.71 -2.30 -8.03
CA ARG A 108 -7.52 -3.64 -7.48
C ARG A 108 -7.19 -3.54 -6.00
N LEU A 109 -7.94 -4.26 -5.17
CA LEU A 109 -7.69 -4.37 -3.73
C LEU A 109 -7.16 -5.76 -3.38
N GLU A 110 -5.98 -5.81 -2.76
CA GLU A 110 -5.47 -7.01 -2.08
C GLU A 110 -5.32 -6.77 -0.58
N VAL A 111 -5.45 -7.85 0.19
CA VAL A 111 -5.19 -7.84 1.64
C VAL A 111 -4.04 -8.81 1.89
N VAL A 112 -3.00 -8.36 2.58
CA VAL A 112 -1.84 -9.16 2.92
C VAL A 112 -1.87 -9.41 4.43
N ASN A 113 -2.22 -10.62 4.83
CA ASN A 113 -2.17 -11.02 6.23
C ASN A 113 -0.73 -11.34 6.62
N LEU A 114 -0.13 -10.50 7.46
CA LEU A 114 1.24 -10.67 7.97
C LEU A 114 1.27 -11.19 9.41
N GLY A 115 0.14 -11.22 10.11
CA GLY A 115 0.07 -11.82 11.43
C GLY A 115 -1.25 -11.62 12.12
N THR A 116 -2.10 -12.65 12.17
CA THR A 116 -3.35 -12.61 12.95
C THR A 116 -3.38 -13.73 13.97
N VAL A 117 -3.91 -13.43 15.15
CA VAL A 117 -4.03 -14.40 16.25
C VAL A 117 -5.06 -15.47 15.89
N SER A 118 -6.11 -15.06 15.19
CA SER A 118 -7.15 -15.95 14.66
C SER A 118 -6.85 -16.35 13.21
N ASP A 119 -7.28 -17.55 12.84
CA ASP A 119 -7.22 -18.01 11.46
C ASP A 119 -8.16 -17.21 10.56
N VAL A 120 -7.72 -17.03 9.32
CA VAL A 120 -8.50 -16.41 8.25
C VAL A 120 -9.33 -17.49 7.54
N ALA A 121 -10.55 -17.14 7.13
CA ALA A 121 -11.41 -18.06 6.38
C ALA A 121 -10.73 -18.52 5.07
N PRO A 122 -10.82 -19.81 4.71
CA PRO A 122 -10.22 -20.31 3.47
C PRO A 122 -10.99 -19.82 2.23
N GLY A 123 -10.32 -19.78 1.08
CA GLY A 123 -10.94 -19.50 -0.21
C GLY A 123 -11.15 -18.02 -0.56
N LEU A 124 -10.59 -17.09 0.21
CA LEU A 124 -10.64 -15.66 -0.10
C LEU A 124 -9.63 -15.31 -1.21
N THR A 125 -10.12 -14.99 -2.40
CA THR A 125 -9.30 -14.87 -3.63
C THR A 125 -8.42 -13.64 -3.70
N ASN A 126 -8.70 -12.60 -2.91
CA ASN A 126 -7.91 -11.36 -2.85
C ASN A 126 -7.13 -11.21 -1.54
N VAL A 127 -6.95 -12.32 -0.81
CA VAL A 127 -6.16 -12.36 0.43
C VAL A 127 -4.89 -13.16 0.18
N VAL A 128 -3.74 -12.55 0.50
CA VAL A 128 -2.45 -13.22 0.56
C VAL A 128 -2.19 -13.54 2.03
N ASP A 129 -2.28 -14.82 2.41
CA ASP A 129 -1.93 -15.26 3.76
C ASP A 129 -0.42 -15.53 3.85
N ALA A 130 0.30 -14.60 4.48
CA ALA A 130 1.76 -14.57 4.59
C ALA A 130 2.19 -14.31 6.05
N ARG A 131 1.50 -14.95 6.99
CA ARG A 131 1.72 -14.74 8.43
C ARG A 131 3.16 -15.03 8.85
N ILE A 132 3.79 -14.02 9.45
CA ILE A 132 5.14 -14.06 10.03
C ILE A 132 5.08 -14.61 11.46
N ALA A 133 4.06 -14.20 12.21
CA ALA A 133 3.77 -14.58 13.58
C ALA A 133 2.27 -14.37 13.85
N PRO A 134 1.67 -14.97 14.89
CA PRO A 134 0.25 -14.72 15.23
C PRO A 134 -0.02 -13.27 15.64
N SER A 135 0.95 -12.57 16.22
CA SER A 135 0.90 -11.14 16.49
C SER A 135 2.32 -10.63 16.70
N THR A 136 2.52 -9.32 16.77
CA THR A 136 3.72 -8.79 17.41
C THR A 136 3.72 -9.14 18.90
N ARG A 137 4.89 -9.16 19.53
CA ARG A 137 5.03 -9.16 20.98
C ARG A 137 4.57 -7.83 21.57
N ASN A 138 4.26 -7.82 22.86
CA ASN A 138 3.96 -6.61 23.62
C ASN A 138 5.25 -5.79 23.80
N PHE A 139 5.34 -4.68 23.06
CA PHE A 139 6.53 -3.81 23.06
C PHE A 139 6.74 -3.02 24.36
N ALA A 140 5.77 -3.02 25.29
CA ALA A 140 5.99 -2.49 26.62
C ALA A 140 6.93 -3.40 27.45
N VAL A 141 7.06 -4.67 27.07
CA VAL A 141 7.83 -5.69 27.80
C VAL A 141 9.07 -6.14 27.03
N THR A 142 8.97 -6.31 25.71
CA THR A 142 10.07 -6.80 24.86
C THR A 142 9.85 -6.38 23.41
N ASP A 143 10.91 -6.31 22.60
CA ASP A 143 10.81 -5.91 21.19
C ASP A 143 9.64 -6.58 20.46
N ALA A 144 8.85 -5.80 19.73
CA ALA A 144 7.64 -6.25 19.02
C ALA A 144 7.90 -7.47 18.12
N MET A 145 9.11 -7.59 17.58
CA MET A 145 9.50 -8.66 16.65
C MET A 145 11.02 -8.86 16.69
N THR A 146 11.49 -10.01 16.19
CA THR A 146 12.93 -10.23 15.97
C THR A 146 13.40 -9.54 14.69
N ILE A 147 14.72 -9.39 14.52
CA ILE A 147 15.28 -8.78 13.31
C ILE A 147 14.96 -9.60 12.04
N GLU A 148 14.85 -10.91 12.16
CA GLU A 148 14.45 -11.81 11.07
C GLU A 148 12.98 -11.56 10.66
N GLN A 149 12.10 -11.34 11.64
CA GLN A 149 10.71 -11.01 11.41
C GLN A 149 10.57 -9.63 10.74
N VAL A 150 11.39 -8.64 11.12
CA VAL A 150 11.48 -7.36 10.39
C VAL A 150 11.85 -7.61 8.93
N GLY A 151 12.92 -8.39 8.68
CA GLY A 151 13.34 -8.73 7.33
C GLY A 151 12.23 -9.42 6.52
N SER A 152 11.47 -10.33 7.13
CA SER A 152 10.31 -10.97 6.50
C SER A 152 9.22 -9.97 6.15
N ALA A 153 8.88 -9.05 7.05
CA ALA A 153 7.86 -8.02 6.81
C ALA A 153 8.22 -7.10 5.64
N LEU A 154 9.48 -6.66 5.58
CA LEU A 154 9.98 -5.83 4.47
C LEU A 154 9.92 -6.58 3.13
N ASN A 155 10.31 -7.86 3.10
CA ASN A 155 10.19 -8.70 1.91
C ASN A 155 8.74 -8.89 1.44
N HIS A 156 7.77 -8.97 2.35
CA HIS A 156 6.35 -9.05 1.96
C HIS A 156 5.82 -7.74 1.40
N GLY A 157 6.29 -6.60 1.91
CA GLY A 157 6.04 -5.28 1.32
C GLY A 157 6.58 -5.19 -0.12
N ASP A 158 7.83 -5.60 -0.32
CA ASP A 158 8.46 -5.66 -1.65
C ASP A 158 7.69 -6.58 -2.59
N ALA A 159 7.29 -7.76 -2.13
CA ALA A 159 6.50 -8.69 -2.93
C ALA A 159 5.14 -8.09 -3.34
N ALA A 160 4.51 -7.27 -2.51
CA ALA A 160 3.27 -6.57 -2.86
C ALA A 160 3.51 -5.48 -3.92
N ALA A 161 4.58 -4.68 -3.75
CA ALA A 161 4.98 -3.69 -4.74
C ALA A 161 5.34 -4.33 -6.09
N GLU A 162 6.03 -5.47 -6.08
CA GLU A 162 6.41 -6.22 -7.28
C GLU A 162 5.18 -6.81 -8.01
N ARG A 163 4.23 -7.38 -7.25
CA ARG A 163 2.94 -7.82 -7.84
C ARG A 163 2.20 -6.67 -8.50
N ALA A 164 2.19 -5.49 -7.87
CA ALA A 164 1.58 -4.30 -8.43
C ALA A 164 2.29 -3.87 -9.73
N ALA A 165 3.61 -3.73 -9.69
CA ALA A 165 4.42 -3.34 -10.84
C ALA A 165 4.26 -4.31 -12.02
N SER A 166 4.31 -5.63 -11.75
CA SER A 166 4.10 -6.68 -12.75
C SER A 166 2.71 -6.64 -13.40
N SER A 167 1.71 -6.06 -12.72
CA SER A 167 0.36 -5.87 -13.25
C SER A 167 0.16 -4.54 -14.01
N GLY A 168 1.23 -3.76 -14.23
CA GLY A 168 1.15 -2.46 -14.89
C GLY A 168 0.55 -1.36 -14.02
N CYS A 169 0.66 -1.50 -12.69
CA CYS A 169 0.16 -0.51 -11.74
C CYS A 169 0.82 0.86 -11.96
N GLN A 170 -0.02 1.90 -12.07
CA GLN A 170 0.37 3.29 -12.25
C GLN A 170 0.39 4.07 -10.92
N LEU A 171 -0.34 3.57 -9.92
CA LEU A 171 -0.38 4.11 -8.56
C LEU A 171 -0.60 2.99 -7.54
N PHE A 172 0.39 2.80 -6.68
CA PHE A 172 0.31 1.90 -5.54
C PHE A 172 -0.10 2.66 -4.29
N ILE A 173 -1.08 2.15 -3.56
CA ILE A 173 -1.54 2.69 -2.28
C ILE A 173 -1.37 1.58 -1.24
N GLY A 174 -0.52 1.82 -0.24
CA GLY A 174 -0.39 0.97 0.94
C GLY A 174 -1.29 1.45 2.08
N GLY A 175 -1.85 0.53 2.85
CA GLY A 175 -2.66 0.81 4.03
C GLY A 175 -2.68 -0.33 5.03
#